data_AF-A0A7S1F383-F1
#
_entry.id   AF-A0A7S1F383-F1
#
_cell.length_a   1.000
_cell.length_b   1.000
_cell.length_c   1.000
_cell.angle_alpha   90.00
_cell.angle_beta   90.00
_cell.angle_gamma   90.00
#
_symmetry.space_group_name_H-M   'P 1'
#
loop_
_entity.id
_entity.type
_entity.pdbx_description
1 polymer ?
#
loop_
_entity_poly.entity_id
_entity_poly.type
_entity_poly.pdbx_seq_one_letter_code
_entity_poly.pdbx_strand_id
1 'polypeptide(L)'
;FERKRAEMRTSLGKDPDELKGFHGSAEQNMLSIMSNGFDSSRRSGQVFGAGEYFAKNPMVSVCYCRGDRFMLVCRLVLGIQSTDTDLQDGDHIWVDECKYYVIAAPEQALPLYLVRWADDGDKNKKPTTTNEQLLAVLQAPGGWSSIAKVVKTEVPKNRPCYMSAEQTDALWVGYLRPDLDDDQLERDLKAFLAANDVKHTRLQVVRGKYTQAKVRLENSLTSEAVQHLNSAAFIESGVER
;
A
#
# COMPACT_ATOMS: atom_id res chain seq x y z
N PHE A 1 10.40 -5.24 0.16
CA PHE A 1 9.96 -6.64 0.10
C PHE A 1 10.09 -7.27 -1.29
N GLU A 2 9.17 -7.04 -2.25
CA GLU A 2 9.17 -7.82 -3.51
C GLU A 2 10.48 -7.71 -4.33
N ARG A 3 11.14 -6.55 -4.33
CA ARG A 3 12.48 -6.40 -4.91
C ARG A 3 13.52 -7.30 -4.23
N LYS A 4 13.58 -7.31 -2.90
CA LYS A 4 14.49 -8.16 -2.11
C LYS A 4 14.20 -9.64 -2.32
N ARG A 5 12.93 -10.02 -2.42
CA ARG A 5 12.50 -11.39 -2.76
C ARG A 5 12.99 -11.80 -4.16
N ALA A 6 12.92 -10.92 -5.16
CA ALA A 6 13.44 -11.18 -6.50
C ALA A 6 14.98 -11.27 -6.54
N GLU A 7 15.68 -10.43 -5.77
CA GLU A 7 17.13 -10.50 -5.59
C GLU A 7 17.53 -11.87 -4.99
N MET A 8 16.83 -12.31 -3.94
CA MET A 8 17.05 -13.62 -3.31
C MET A 8 16.75 -14.79 -4.23
N ARG A 9 15.68 -14.70 -5.03
CA ARG A 9 15.38 -15.72 -6.04
C ARG A 9 16.55 -15.90 -7.02
N THR A 10 17.15 -14.79 -7.42
CA THR A 10 18.30 -14.78 -8.32
C THR A 10 19.53 -15.39 -7.66
N SER A 11 19.82 -15.05 -6.39
CA SER A 11 21.00 -15.59 -5.68
C SER A 11 20.85 -17.07 -5.33
N LEU A 12 19.65 -17.53 -4.97
CA LEU A 12 19.38 -18.92 -4.59
C LEU A 12 19.19 -19.86 -5.80
N GLY A 13 18.92 -19.32 -6.99
CA GLY A 13 18.55 -20.11 -8.17
C GLY A 13 17.19 -20.82 -8.07
N LYS A 14 16.39 -20.51 -7.04
CA LYS A 14 15.03 -21.02 -6.80
C LYS A 14 14.17 -19.94 -6.15
N ASP A 15 12.86 -20.12 -6.11
CA ASP A 15 12.01 -19.25 -5.30
C ASP A 15 12.40 -19.35 -3.81
N PRO A 16 12.59 -18.22 -3.10
CA PRO A 16 12.95 -18.23 -1.69
C PRO A 16 11.78 -18.74 -0.84
N ASP A 17 12.12 -19.40 0.26
CA ASP A 17 11.13 -19.87 1.21
C ASP A 17 10.50 -18.68 1.96
N GLU A 18 9.21 -18.80 2.27
CA GLU A 18 8.47 -17.73 2.92
C GLU A 18 7.62 -18.26 4.07
N LEU A 19 7.46 -17.43 5.10
CA LEU A 19 6.62 -17.75 6.23
C LEU A 19 6.04 -16.51 6.89
N LYS A 20 5.11 -16.74 7.81
CA LYS A 20 4.58 -15.69 8.69
C LYS A 20 5.22 -15.79 10.07
N GLY A 21 5.55 -14.64 10.64
CA GLY A 21 6.05 -14.51 12.00
C GLY A 21 5.39 -13.33 12.74
N PHE A 22 5.34 -13.44 14.06
CA PHE A 22 4.80 -12.43 14.97
C PHE A 22 5.92 -11.52 15.48
N HIS A 23 5.70 -10.22 15.41
CA HIS A 23 6.64 -9.22 15.92
C HIS A 23 5.98 -8.38 17.01
N GLY A 24 6.53 -8.46 18.21
CA GLY A 24 6.15 -7.62 19.34
C GLY A 24 7.05 -6.39 19.40
N SER A 25 6.46 -5.21 19.61
CA SER A 25 7.19 -3.96 19.81
C SER A 25 6.34 -3.07 20.72
N ALA A 26 6.92 -1.96 21.19
CA ALA A 26 6.18 -0.95 21.92
C ALA A 26 5.14 -0.26 21.02
N GLU A 27 3.99 0.11 21.58
CA GLU A 27 2.85 0.67 20.83
C GLU A 27 3.21 1.93 20.03
N GLN A 28 4.10 2.77 20.55
CA GLN A 28 4.61 3.96 19.86
C GLN A 28 5.35 3.67 18.56
N ASN A 29 5.87 2.45 18.37
CA ASN A 29 6.61 2.06 17.18
C ASN A 29 5.69 1.55 16.05
N MET A 30 4.46 1.15 16.36
CA MET A 30 3.58 0.46 15.41
C MET A 30 3.32 1.30 14.17
N LEU A 31 2.93 2.56 14.34
CA LEU A 31 2.70 3.48 13.21
C LEU A 31 3.97 3.68 12.38
N SER A 32 5.13 3.85 13.00
CA SER A 32 6.38 4.02 12.25
C SER A 32 6.74 2.77 11.45
N ILE A 33 6.57 1.57 12.00
CA ILE A 33 6.87 0.31 11.31
C ILE A 33 5.91 0.09 10.14
N MET A 34 4.61 0.34 10.36
CA MET A 34 3.60 0.23 9.28
C MET A 34 3.79 1.31 8.20
N SER A 35 4.36 2.47 8.56
CA SER A 35 4.57 3.56 7.61
C SER A 35 5.84 3.39 6.77
N ASN A 36 6.94 3.04 7.44
CA ASN A 36 8.28 3.15 6.87
C ASN A 36 9.00 1.80 6.76
N GLY A 37 8.39 0.72 7.27
CA GLY A 37 9.06 -0.56 7.46
C GLY A 37 9.88 -0.60 8.75
N PHE A 38 10.59 -1.71 8.95
CA PHE A 38 11.53 -1.87 10.06
C PHE A 38 12.76 -0.97 9.86
N ASP A 39 13.30 -0.45 10.96
CA ASP A 39 14.43 0.49 10.96
C ASP A 39 15.57 -0.10 11.78
N SER A 40 16.64 -0.52 11.10
CA SER A 40 17.79 -1.15 11.73
C SER A 40 18.53 -0.24 12.71
N SER A 41 18.37 1.09 12.60
CA SER A 41 18.97 2.04 13.55
C SER A 41 18.29 2.05 14.92
N ARG A 42 17.09 1.47 15.03
CA ARG A 42 16.29 1.41 16.28
C ARG A 42 16.44 0.08 17.02
N ARG A 43 17.31 -0.79 16.53
CA ARG A 43 17.68 -2.08 17.12
C ARG A 43 18.22 -1.87 18.54
N SER A 44 17.68 -2.60 19.51
CA SER A 44 18.21 -2.65 20.87
C SER A 44 17.97 -4.01 21.53
N GLY A 45 18.92 -4.45 22.38
CA GLY A 45 18.76 -5.66 23.19
C GLY A 45 18.82 -6.99 22.44
N GLN A 46 19.52 -7.05 21.30
CA GLN A 46 19.68 -8.28 20.52
C GLN A 46 20.54 -9.31 21.24
N VAL A 47 20.07 -10.55 21.30
CA VAL A 47 20.76 -11.69 21.95
C VAL A 47 21.34 -12.68 20.92
N PHE A 48 20.72 -12.80 19.75
CA PHE A 48 21.07 -13.74 18.67
C PHE A 48 21.29 -13.00 17.34
N GLY A 49 22.22 -12.04 17.37
CA GLY A 49 22.63 -11.31 16.17
C GLY A 49 21.82 -10.05 15.89
N ALA A 50 22.42 -9.17 15.09
CA ALA A 50 21.91 -7.84 14.80
C ALA A 50 20.82 -7.86 13.71
N GLY A 51 19.67 -8.46 13.99
CA GLY A 51 18.52 -8.52 13.08
C GLY A 51 17.17 -8.19 13.71
N GLU A 52 16.11 -8.37 12.93
CA GLU A 52 14.72 -8.21 13.34
C GLU A 52 14.12 -9.56 13.79
N TYR A 53 13.47 -9.60 14.93
CA TYR A 53 13.04 -10.84 15.58
C TYR A 53 11.56 -11.13 15.31
N PHE A 54 11.24 -12.36 14.90
CA PHE A 54 9.89 -12.80 14.55
C PHE A 54 9.59 -14.20 15.09
N ALA A 55 8.66 -14.32 16.02
CA ALA A 55 8.32 -15.61 16.62
C ALA A 55 7.28 -16.39 15.80
N LYS A 56 7.34 -17.73 15.88
CA LYS A 56 6.27 -18.60 15.35
C LYS A 56 5.09 -18.71 16.31
N ASN A 57 5.35 -18.58 17.62
CA ASN A 57 4.33 -18.56 18.66
C ASN A 57 4.07 -17.09 19.07
N PRO A 58 2.82 -16.59 18.96
CA PRO A 58 2.51 -15.20 19.33
C PRO A 58 2.80 -14.91 20.81
N MET A 59 2.72 -15.91 21.70
CA MET A 59 2.98 -15.72 23.13
C MET A 59 4.42 -15.30 23.43
N VAL A 60 5.37 -15.68 22.58
CA VAL A 60 6.76 -15.21 22.70
C VAL A 60 6.83 -13.71 22.39
N SER A 61 6.12 -13.26 21.35
CA SER A 61 6.08 -11.85 20.93
C SER A 61 5.36 -10.94 21.94
N VAL A 62 4.38 -11.45 22.68
CA VAL A 62 3.63 -10.67 23.71
C VAL A 62 4.58 -10.04 24.74
N CYS A 63 5.62 -10.75 25.17
CA CYS A 63 6.59 -10.22 26.13
C CYS A 63 7.36 -9.00 25.60
N TYR A 64 7.47 -8.85 24.28
CA TYR A 64 8.13 -7.73 23.62
C TYR A 64 7.19 -6.55 23.34
N CYS A 65 5.88 -6.72 23.56
CA CYS A 65 4.89 -5.64 23.46
C CYS A 65 4.94 -4.67 24.65
N ARG A 66 5.82 -4.87 25.63
CA ARG A 66 6.06 -3.96 26.78
C ARG A 66 4.81 -3.63 27.61
N GLY A 67 3.84 -4.55 27.68
CA GLY A 67 2.57 -4.36 28.37
C GLY A 67 1.45 -3.80 27.48
N ASP A 68 1.78 -3.41 26.25
CA ASP A 68 0.82 -2.94 25.25
C ASP A 68 0.06 -4.10 24.60
N ARG A 69 -0.94 -3.76 23.78
CA ARG A 69 -1.93 -4.73 23.26
C ARG A 69 -1.90 -4.91 21.75
N PHE A 70 -0.77 -4.57 21.14
CA PHE A 70 -0.61 -4.60 19.70
C PHE A 70 0.62 -5.43 19.31
N MET A 71 0.48 -6.24 18.27
CA MET A 71 1.59 -6.95 17.64
C MET A 71 1.39 -6.98 16.12
N LEU A 72 2.49 -7.12 15.39
CA LEU A 72 2.46 -7.25 13.94
C LEU A 72 2.53 -8.71 13.53
N VAL A 73 1.81 -9.06 12.47
CA VAL A 73 2.03 -10.30 11.71
C VAL A 73 2.73 -9.91 10.42
N CYS A 74 3.93 -10.47 10.21
CA CYS A 74 4.77 -10.14 9.08
C CYS A 74 4.95 -11.34 8.15
N ARG A 75 4.96 -11.10 6.84
CA ARG A 75 5.49 -12.04 5.84
C ARG A 75 7.00 -11.89 5.82
N LEU A 76 7.71 -12.99 5.94
CA LEU A 76 9.16 -13.05 5.92
C LEU A 76 9.59 -13.81 4.67
N VAL A 77 10.62 -13.30 4.01
CA VAL A 77 11.35 -14.04 2.96
C VAL A 77 12.68 -14.51 3.53
N LEU A 78 12.87 -15.83 3.48
CA LEU A 78 14.07 -16.49 3.97
C LEU A 78 15.07 -16.64 2.82
N GLY A 79 16.31 -16.26 3.09
CA GLY A 79 17.44 -16.49 2.20
C GLY A 79 18.31 -17.64 2.72
N ILE A 80 19.62 -17.43 2.71
CA ILE A 80 20.57 -18.38 3.28
C ILE A 80 20.50 -18.31 4.81
N GLN A 81 20.45 -19.46 5.48
CA GLN A 81 20.56 -19.49 6.94
C GLN A 81 22.02 -19.25 7.33
N SER A 82 22.24 -18.33 8.27
CA SER A 82 23.57 -18.03 8.80
C SER A 82 24.12 -19.24 9.57
N THR A 83 25.44 -19.42 9.51
CA THR A 83 26.12 -20.51 10.21
C THR A 83 26.39 -20.18 11.68
N ASP A 84 26.35 -18.90 12.05
CA ASP A 84 26.54 -18.42 13.40
C ASP A 84 25.31 -17.65 13.93
N THR A 85 25.33 -17.37 15.24
CA THR A 85 24.29 -16.60 15.92
C THR A 85 24.44 -15.10 15.74
N ASP A 86 25.51 -14.62 15.12
CA ASP A 86 25.79 -13.19 14.94
C ASP A 86 25.21 -12.65 13.63
N LEU A 87 24.71 -13.53 12.76
CA LEU A 87 24.05 -13.20 11.49
C LEU A 87 25.01 -12.52 10.51
N GLN A 88 26.27 -12.97 10.47
CA GLN A 88 27.32 -12.33 9.65
C GLN A 88 27.35 -12.83 8.21
N ASP A 89 26.97 -14.09 7.97
CA ASP A 89 27.14 -14.78 6.69
C ASP A 89 25.83 -15.26 6.05
N GLY A 90 24.68 -14.85 6.60
CA GLY A 90 23.37 -15.28 6.13
C GLY A 90 22.29 -14.21 6.20
N ASP A 91 21.14 -14.54 5.63
CA ASP A 91 19.96 -13.68 5.57
C ASP A 91 19.01 -13.88 6.76
N HIS A 92 19.14 -15.00 7.47
CA HIS A 92 18.36 -15.29 8.68
C HIS A 92 19.03 -16.30 9.62
N ILE A 93 18.58 -16.34 10.87
CA ILE A 93 18.84 -17.41 11.85
C ILE A 93 17.51 -17.99 12.32
N TRP A 94 17.48 -19.31 12.54
CA TRP A 94 16.46 -19.96 13.35
C TRP A 94 17.00 -20.22 14.76
N VAL A 95 16.34 -19.66 15.78
CA VAL A 95 16.69 -19.91 17.19
C VAL A 95 15.72 -20.93 17.76
N ASP A 96 16.21 -22.17 17.93
CA ASP A 96 15.34 -23.29 18.27
C ASP A 96 14.77 -23.18 19.69
N GLU A 97 15.54 -22.70 20.68
CA GLU A 97 15.07 -22.60 22.07
C GLU A 97 13.88 -21.65 22.19
N CYS A 98 13.94 -20.53 21.46
CA CYS A 98 12.93 -19.48 21.55
C CYS A 98 11.88 -19.53 20.42
N LYS A 99 12.06 -20.41 19.43
CA LYS A 99 11.18 -20.61 18.28
C LYS A 99 10.91 -19.31 17.50
N TYR A 100 11.94 -18.50 17.28
CA TYR A 100 11.87 -17.31 16.43
C TYR A 100 12.94 -17.28 15.35
N TYR A 101 12.62 -16.54 14.31
CA TYR A 101 13.55 -16.15 13.26
C TYR A 101 14.17 -14.81 13.60
N VAL A 102 15.48 -14.67 13.36
CA VAL A 102 16.17 -13.38 13.31
C VAL A 102 16.47 -13.09 11.84
N ILE A 103 15.98 -11.96 11.33
CA ILE A 103 16.05 -11.57 9.92
C ILE A 103 17.06 -10.44 9.75
N ALA A 104 18.01 -10.59 8.81
CA ALA A 104 19.14 -9.68 8.70
C ALA A 104 18.73 -8.28 8.23
N ALA A 105 17.97 -8.22 7.14
CA ALA A 105 17.60 -6.97 6.48
C ALA A 105 16.12 -6.63 6.71
N PRO A 106 15.79 -5.38 7.08
CA PRO A 106 14.41 -4.91 7.21
C PRO A 106 13.52 -5.23 6.00
N GLU A 107 14.06 -5.16 4.78
CA GLU A 107 13.32 -5.36 3.54
C GLU A 107 12.85 -6.81 3.32
N GLN A 108 13.37 -7.75 4.10
CA GLN A 108 12.94 -9.16 4.13
C GLN A 108 11.67 -9.39 4.95
N ALA A 109 11.18 -8.38 5.66
CA ALA A 109 9.96 -8.45 6.45
C ALA A 109 8.92 -7.45 5.94
N LEU A 110 7.70 -7.93 5.70
CA LEU A 110 6.56 -7.11 5.31
C LEU A 110 5.46 -7.23 6.35
N PRO A 111 5.14 -6.16 7.12
CA PRO A 111 3.95 -6.11 7.95
C PRO A 111 2.69 -6.35 7.10
N LEU A 112 1.87 -7.34 7.48
CA LEU A 112 0.61 -7.68 6.82
C LEU A 112 -0.59 -7.25 7.66
N TYR A 113 -0.54 -7.50 8.96
CA TYR A 113 -1.65 -7.25 9.88
C TYR A 113 -1.15 -6.66 11.19
N LEU A 114 -1.97 -5.80 11.78
CA LEU A 114 -1.87 -5.39 13.17
C LEU A 114 -2.91 -6.18 13.97
N VAL A 115 -2.46 -6.95 14.94
CA VAL A 115 -3.32 -7.72 15.84
C VAL A 115 -3.47 -6.92 17.13
N ARG A 116 -4.73 -6.70 17.53
CA ARG A 116 -5.09 -6.13 18.84
C ARG A 116 -5.81 -7.20 19.66
N TRP A 117 -5.47 -7.34 20.94
CA TRP A 117 -6.22 -8.17 21.89
C TRP A 117 -6.91 -7.35 22.97
N ALA A 118 -7.88 -7.98 23.62
CA ALA A 118 -8.65 -7.37 24.71
C ALA A 118 -7.79 -7.18 25.97
N ASP A 119 -8.19 -6.25 26.84
CA ASP A 119 -7.65 -6.24 28.21
C ASP A 119 -8.01 -7.53 28.93
N ASP A 120 -7.10 -8.00 29.77
CA ASP A 120 -7.31 -9.09 30.73
C ASP A 120 -8.25 -8.68 31.89
N GLY A 121 -8.72 -7.42 31.89
CA GLY A 121 -9.65 -6.89 32.88
C GLY A 121 -8.99 -6.52 34.21
N ASP A 122 -7.66 -6.57 34.31
CA ASP A 122 -6.94 -6.16 35.51
C ASP A 122 -6.94 -4.64 35.64
N LYS A 123 -7.89 -4.14 36.46
CA LYS A 123 -8.07 -2.71 36.75
C LYS A 123 -6.86 -2.05 37.43
N ASN A 124 -5.92 -2.83 37.96
CA ASN A 124 -4.71 -2.32 38.61
C ASN A 124 -3.54 -2.11 37.64
N LYS A 125 -3.64 -2.66 36.42
CA LYS A 125 -2.64 -2.48 35.38
C LYS A 125 -2.90 -1.14 34.71
N LYS A 126 -2.13 -0.11 35.08
CA LYS A 126 -2.16 1.16 34.32
C LYS A 126 -1.82 0.82 32.87
N PRO A 127 -2.67 1.19 31.89
CA PRO A 127 -2.27 1.10 30.50
C PRO A 127 -0.98 1.88 30.34
N THR A 128 0.08 1.22 29.88
CA THR A 128 1.26 1.91 29.38
C THR A 128 0.77 2.76 28.21
N THR A 129 0.57 4.06 28.46
CA THR A 129 0.30 5.13 27.49
C THR A 129 -0.32 4.66 26.17
N THR A 130 -1.65 4.73 26.08
CA THR A 130 -2.35 4.47 24.83
C THR A 130 -1.93 5.49 23.78
N ASN A 131 -1.44 5.02 22.63
CA ASN A 131 -1.03 5.87 21.53
C ASN A 131 -2.29 6.38 20.81
N GLU A 132 -2.73 7.58 21.19
CA GLU A 132 -3.91 8.24 20.62
C GLU A 132 -3.84 8.36 19.10
N GLN A 133 -2.64 8.56 18.53
CA GLN A 133 -2.47 8.63 17.07
C GLN A 133 -2.74 7.28 16.42
N LEU A 134 -2.23 6.18 17.01
CA LEU A 134 -2.49 4.84 16.51
C LEU A 134 -3.99 4.52 16.58
N LEU A 135 -4.65 4.86 17.69
CA LEU A 135 -6.10 4.67 17.81
C LEU A 135 -6.88 5.50 16.80
N ALA A 136 -6.54 6.77 16.61
CA ALA A 136 -7.17 7.64 15.63
C ALA A 136 -7.02 7.06 14.21
N VAL A 137 -5.85 6.52 13.87
CA VAL A 137 -5.59 5.83 12.61
C VAL A 137 -6.47 4.59 12.44
N LEU A 138 -6.62 3.77 13.48
CA LEU A 138 -7.44 2.56 13.44
C LEU A 138 -8.94 2.85 13.42
N GLN A 139 -9.37 4.01 13.93
CA GLN A 139 -10.77 4.46 13.97
C GLN A 139 -11.15 5.36 12.78
N ALA A 140 -10.18 5.73 11.93
CA ALA A 140 -10.40 6.66 10.83
C ALA A 140 -11.43 6.09 9.83
N PRO A 141 -12.53 6.81 9.55
CA PRO A 141 -13.49 6.39 8.53
C PRO A 141 -12.81 6.36 7.16
N GLY A 142 -12.94 5.24 6.44
CA GLY A 142 -12.30 5.03 5.14
C GLY A 142 -10.90 4.38 5.19
N GLY A 143 -10.38 4.08 6.38
CA GLY A 143 -9.08 3.44 6.57
C GLY A 143 -7.90 4.40 6.45
N TRP A 144 -6.71 3.90 6.78
CA TRP A 144 -5.45 4.66 6.75
C TRP A 144 -4.47 4.03 5.78
N SER A 145 -3.67 4.87 5.09
CA SER A 145 -2.63 4.45 4.17
C SER A 145 -1.36 5.26 4.39
N SER A 146 -0.24 4.57 4.57
CA SER A 146 1.10 5.15 4.64
C SER A 146 1.72 5.45 3.27
N ILE A 147 1.20 4.83 2.21
CA ILE A 147 1.44 5.33 0.86
C ILE A 147 0.91 6.75 0.92
N ALA A 148 1.84 7.72 0.93
CA ALA A 148 1.50 9.13 0.82
C ALA A 148 0.37 9.18 -0.19
N LYS A 149 -0.73 9.88 0.14
CA LYS A 149 -1.63 10.32 -0.91
C LYS A 149 -0.74 11.13 -1.83
N VAL A 150 -0.13 10.46 -2.81
CA VAL A 150 0.39 11.08 -4.01
C VAL A 150 -0.89 11.48 -4.70
N VAL A 151 -1.51 12.52 -4.15
CA VAL A 151 -2.29 13.43 -4.92
C VAL A 151 -1.23 14.01 -5.85
N LYS A 152 -1.00 13.33 -6.97
CA LYS A 152 -0.56 14.05 -8.15
C LYS A 152 -1.72 14.99 -8.45
N THR A 153 -1.70 16.15 -7.81
CA THR A 153 -2.56 17.29 -8.16
C THR A 153 -2.34 17.66 -9.61
N GLU A 154 -1.12 17.42 -10.11
CA GLU A 154 -0.80 17.53 -11.52
C GLU A 154 -1.33 16.35 -12.30
N VAL A 155 -2.46 16.59 -12.95
CA VAL A 155 -2.95 15.71 -14.00
C VAL A 155 -2.04 15.85 -15.22
N PRO A 156 -1.48 14.74 -15.75
CA PRO A 156 -0.66 14.80 -16.95
C PRO A 156 -1.43 15.42 -18.12
N LYS A 157 -0.71 16.06 -19.05
CA LYS A 157 -1.31 16.47 -20.32
C LYS A 157 -1.95 15.26 -21.01
N ASN A 158 -3.13 15.48 -21.59
CA ASN A 158 -3.77 14.47 -22.41
C ASN A 158 -2.85 14.08 -23.57
N ARG A 159 -2.88 12.79 -23.91
CA ARG A 159 -2.13 12.30 -25.06
C ARG A 159 -2.82 12.79 -26.34
N PRO A 160 -2.06 13.16 -27.38
CA PRO A 160 -2.65 13.44 -28.69
C PRO A 160 -3.52 12.26 -29.15
N CYS A 161 -4.62 12.57 -29.83
CA CYS A 161 -5.46 11.55 -30.44
C CYS A 161 -4.74 10.95 -31.66
N TYR A 162 -4.29 9.70 -31.55
CA TYR A 162 -3.69 8.94 -32.65
C TYR A 162 -4.66 7.89 -33.23
N MET A 163 -5.95 8.16 -33.16
CA MET A 163 -6.96 7.27 -33.71
C MET A 163 -6.78 7.15 -35.23
N SER A 164 -6.51 5.93 -35.70
CA SER A 164 -6.43 5.60 -37.13
C SER A 164 -7.73 5.01 -37.69
N ALA A 165 -8.64 4.57 -36.81
CA ALA A 165 -9.95 4.09 -37.20
C ALA A 165 -10.84 5.26 -37.65
N GLU A 166 -11.69 5.05 -38.65
CA GLU A 166 -12.60 6.09 -39.15
C GLU A 166 -13.68 6.45 -38.11
N GLN A 167 -14.10 5.47 -37.30
CA GLN A 167 -15.12 5.63 -36.27
C GLN A 167 -14.83 4.79 -35.01
N THR A 168 -15.41 5.19 -33.86
CA THR A 168 -15.30 4.46 -32.58
C THR A 168 -16.59 4.59 -31.75
N ASP A 169 -16.93 3.53 -31.02
CA ASP A 169 -17.96 3.53 -29.98
C ASP A 169 -17.37 3.64 -28.56
N ALA A 170 -16.05 3.77 -28.46
CA ALA A 170 -15.28 3.84 -27.23
C ALA A 170 -14.49 5.15 -27.18
N LEU A 171 -14.75 5.95 -26.15
CA LEU A 171 -14.09 7.23 -25.95
C LEU A 171 -13.27 7.21 -24.66
N TRP A 172 -12.04 7.69 -24.78
CA TRP A 172 -11.17 8.02 -23.64
C TRP A 172 -11.10 9.53 -23.54
N VAL A 173 -11.64 10.08 -22.45
CA VAL A 173 -11.77 11.55 -22.27
C VAL A 173 -10.49 12.19 -21.72
N GLY A 174 -9.55 11.38 -21.23
CA GLY A 174 -8.27 11.84 -20.73
C GLY A 174 -7.97 11.41 -19.30
N TYR A 175 -6.95 12.04 -18.73
CA TYR A 175 -6.65 11.92 -17.31
C TYR A 175 -7.46 12.94 -16.49
N LEU A 176 -7.88 12.49 -15.31
CA LEU A 176 -8.70 13.25 -14.38
C LEU A 176 -7.95 13.51 -13.08
N ARG A 177 -8.44 14.50 -12.33
CA ARG A 177 -7.94 14.83 -10.99
C ARG A 177 -8.17 13.68 -10.02
N PRO A 178 -7.10 13.15 -9.40
CA PRO A 178 -7.25 12.03 -8.47
C PRO A 178 -7.81 12.43 -7.11
N ASP A 179 -7.78 13.72 -6.78
CA ASP A 179 -8.28 14.27 -5.51
C ASP A 179 -9.79 14.49 -5.48
N LEU A 180 -10.44 14.55 -6.63
CA LEU A 180 -11.90 14.63 -6.72
C LEU A 180 -12.50 13.24 -6.49
N ASP A 181 -13.68 13.18 -5.87
CA ASP A 181 -14.45 11.94 -5.74
C ASP A 181 -15.08 11.51 -7.08
N ASP A 182 -15.50 10.25 -7.17
CA ASP A 182 -16.05 9.69 -8.41
C ASP A 182 -17.35 10.39 -8.82
N ASP A 183 -18.20 10.80 -7.87
CA ASP A 183 -19.48 11.45 -8.16
C ASP A 183 -19.28 12.83 -8.81
N GLN A 184 -18.30 13.61 -8.33
CA GLN A 184 -17.92 14.88 -8.92
C GLN A 184 -17.36 14.70 -10.33
N LEU A 185 -16.44 13.75 -10.51
CA LEU A 185 -15.86 13.46 -11.82
C LEU A 185 -16.93 13.00 -12.81
N GLU A 186 -17.86 12.14 -12.39
CA GLU A 186 -18.97 11.71 -13.25
C GLU A 186 -19.88 12.86 -13.66
N ARG A 187 -20.18 13.81 -12.75
CA ARG A 187 -20.98 15.00 -13.09
C ARG A 187 -20.28 15.86 -14.14
N ASP A 188 -19.00 16.14 -13.95
CA ASP A 188 -18.20 16.97 -14.86
C ASP A 188 -18.10 16.32 -16.25
N LEU A 189 -17.87 15.00 -16.29
CA LEU A 189 -17.84 14.24 -17.54
C LEU A 189 -19.20 14.24 -18.25
N LYS A 190 -20.31 14.06 -17.52
CA LYS A 190 -21.66 14.11 -18.10
C LYS A 190 -21.97 15.49 -18.67
N ALA A 191 -21.56 16.56 -17.98
CA ALA A 191 -21.69 17.92 -18.46
C ALA A 191 -20.88 18.16 -19.74
N PHE A 192 -19.63 17.71 -19.79
CA PHE A 192 -18.78 17.80 -20.98
C PHE A 192 -19.35 17.06 -22.18
N LEU A 193 -19.82 15.82 -21.99
CA LEU A 193 -20.42 15.03 -23.07
C LEU A 193 -21.72 15.70 -23.58
N ALA A 194 -22.56 16.20 -22.67
CA ALA A 194 -23.79 16.91 -23.05
C ALA A 194 -23.49 18.21 -23.80
N ALA A 195 -22.48 18.98 -23.39
CA ALA A 195 -22.08 20.21 -24.06
C ALA A 195 -21.57 20.00 -25.49
N ASN A 196 -21.09 18.78 -25.81
CA ASN A 196 -20.61 18.40 -27.13
C ASN A 196 -21.60 17.50 -27.90
N ASP A 197 -22.87 17.42 -27.44
CA ASP A 197 -23.92 16.58 -28.03
C ASP A 197 -23.53 15.08 -28.17
N VAL A 198 -22.75 14.57 -27.23
CA VAL A 198 -22.28 13.18 -27.21
C VAL A 198 -23.16 12.33 -26.28
N LYS A 199 -23.90 11.39 -26.87
CA LYS A 199 -24.69 10.41 -26.12
C LYS A 199 -23.87 9.17 -25.77
N HIS A 200 -24.09 8.65 -24.57
CA HIS A 200 -23.35 7.50 -24.04
C HIS A 200 -24.27 6.49 -23.34
N THR A 201 -23.89 5.22 -23.42
CA THR A 201 -24.57 4.10 -22.74
C THR A 201 -23.92 3.77 -21.40
N ARG A 202 -22.61 4.02 -21.27
CA ARG A 202 -21.87 3.74 -20.04
C ARG A 202 -20.73 4.73 -19.86
N LEU A 203 -20.58 5.20 -18.63
CA LEU A 203 -19.45 6.00 -18.18
C LEU A 203 -18.82 5.30 -16.98
N GLN A 204 -17.50 5.19 -16.97
CA GLN A 204 -16.77 4.61 -15.86
C GLN A 204 -15.50 5.39 -15.55
N VAL A 205 -15.39 5.88 -14.32
CA VAL A 205 -14.12 6.38 -13.76
C VAL A 205 -13.27 5.19 -13.31
N VAL A 206 -12.02 5.16 -13.73
CA VAL A 206 -11.06 4.11 -13.41
C VAL A 206 -9.91 4.72 -12.63
N ARG A 207 -9.75 4.30 -11.37
CA ARG A 207 -8.64 4.70 -10.51
C ARG A 207 -7.49 3.71 -10.64
N GLY A 208 -6.30 4.21 -10.93
CA GLY A 208 -5.08 3.42 -11.10
C GLY A 208 -3.85 4.30 -10.90
N LYS A 209 -2.79 4.11 -11.72
CA LYS A 209 -1.63 5.02 -11.72
C LYS A 209 -2.02 6.48 -12.02
N TYR A 210 -3.05 6.65 -12.84
CA TYR A 210 -3.73 7.92 -13.10
C TYR A 210 -5.24 7.66 -13.12
N THR A 211 -6.04 8.59 -12.60
CA THR A 211 -7.49 8.56 -12.75
C THR A 211 -7.84 8.90 -14.19
N GLN A 212 -8.77 8.14 -14.78
CA GLN A 212 -9.17 8.29 -16.19
C GLN A 212 -10.64 7.91 -16.36
N ALA A 213 -11.28 8.42 -17.41
CA ALA A 213 -12.63 8.02 -17.79
C ALA A 213 -12.65 7.19 -19.07
N LYS A 214 -13.49 6.15 -19.05
CA LYS A 214 -13.85 5.35 -20.21
C LYS A 214 -15.34 5.51 -20.47
N VAL A 215 -15.69 5.87 -21.68
CA VAL A 215 -17.08 6.11 -22.10
C VAL A 215 -17.41 5.17 -23.25
N ARG A 216 -18.55 4.50 -23.16
CA ARG A 216 -19.17 3.76 -24.27
C ARG A 216 -20.28 4.62 -24.85
N LEU A 217 -20.21 4.85 -26.14
CA LEU A 217 -21.07 5.76 -26.87
C LEU A 217 -22.35 5.05 -27.30
N GLU A 218 -23.44 5.80 -27.45
CA GLU A 218 -24.69 5.26 -28.01
C GLU A 218 -24.57 5.12 -29.53
N ASN A 219 -23.91 6.09 -30.18
CA ASN A 219 -23.61 6.09 -31.60
C ASN A 219 -22.10 6.25 -31.80
N SER A 220 -21.54 5.60 -32.82
CA SER A 220 -20.13 5.76 -33.16
C SER A 220 -19.81 7.19 -33.56
N LEU A 221 -18.69 7.72 -33.07
CA LEU A 221 -18.15 9.02 -33.47
C LEU A 221 -17.07 8.85 -34.53
N THR A 222 -16.97 9.81 -35.45
CA THR A 222 -15.89 9.87 -36.44
C THR A 222 -14.56 10.25 -35.80
N SER A 223 -13.44 9.90 -36.45
CA SER A 223 -12.11 10.35 -36.02
C SER A 223 -12.03 11.87 -35.87
N GLU A 224 -12.66 12.64 -36.76
CA GLU A 224 -12.69 14.10 -36.68
C GLU A 224 -13.42 14.59 -35.42
N ALA A 225 -14.58 14.00 -35.11
CA ALA A 225 -15.33 14.33 -33.89
C ALA A 225 -14.52 14.00 -32.62
N VAL A 226 -13.81 12.86 -32.61
CA VAL A 226 -12.94 12.50 -31.47
C VAL A 226 -11.74 13.45 -31.34
N GLN A 227 -11.15 13.90 -32.46
CA GLN A 227 -10.08 14.89 -32.45
C GLN A 227 -10.58 16.24 -31.91
N HIS A 228 -11.77 16.68 -32.32
CA HIS A 228 -12.42 17.87 -31.78
C HIS A 228 -12.61 17.77 -30.26
N LEU A 229 -13.13 16.64 -29.77
CA LEU A 229 -13.30 16.39 -28.32
C LEU A 229 -11.97 16.41 -27.55
N ASN A 230 -10.87 15.99 -28.16
CA ASN A 230 -9.54 16.02 -27.52
C ASN A 230 -9.03 17.45 -27.31
N SER A 231 -9.45 18.39 -28.15
CA SER A 231 -9.13 19.82 -28.06
C SER A 231 -10.18 20.68 -27.36
N ALA A 232 -11.36 20.12 -27.08
CA ALA A 232 -12.46 20.84 -26.44
C ALA A 232 -12.14 21.09 -24.95
N ALA A 233 -12.53 22.26 -24.46
CA ALA A 233 -12.35 22.64 -23.06
C ALA A 233 -13.09 21.67 -22.13
N PHE A 234 -12.38 21.13 -21.15
CA PHE A 234 -12.97 20.28 -20.12
C PHE A 234 -13.00 21.02 -18.78
N ILE A 235 -14.20 21.28 -18.26
CA ILE A 235 -14.36 21.94 -16.96
C ILE A 235 -14.40 20.88 -15.86
N GLU A 236 -13.34 20.80 -15.07
CA GLU A 236 -13.18 19.84 -13.98
C GLU A 236 -13.26 20.57 -12.63
N SER A 237 -14.36 20.36 -11.89
CA SER A 237 -14.68 21.08 -10.65
C SER A 237 -14.64 22.61 -10.79
N GLY A 238 -15.12 23.13 -11.93
CA GLY A 238 -15.18 24.57 -12.21
C GLY A 238 -13.88 25.19 -12.75
N VAL A 239 -12.84 24.39 -12.99
CA VAL A 239 -11.58 24.84 -13.59
C VAL A 239 -11.48 24.31 -15.01
N GLU A 240 -11.26 25.21 -15.98
CA GLU A 240 -11.02 24.84 -17.37
C GLU A 240 -9.66 24.18 -17.55
N ARG A 241 -9.64 23.12 -18.35
CA ARG A 241 -8.45 22.35 -18.71
C ARG A 241 -8.30 22.15 -20.20
#